data_AF-A0AAN1HLM8-F1
#
_entry.id   AF-A0AAN1HLM8-F1
#
_cell.length_a   1.000
_cell.length_b   1.000
_cell.length_c   1.000
_cell.angle_alpha   90.00
_cell.angle_beta   90.00
_cell.angle_gamma   90.00
#
_symmetry.space_group_name_H-M   'P 1'
#
loop_
_entity.id
_entity.type
_entity.pdbx_description
1 polymer ?
#
loop_
_entity_poly.entity_id
_entity_poly.type
_entity_poly.pdbx_seq_one_letter_code
_entity_poly.pdbx_strand_id
1 'polypeptide(L)'
;MEYQKPEQVTAGKAAEIFGSGQPREISETLIAASLNLQDREWVEQWLIHFTSHPDSDVRRAAALALGHLARLHRQVSPEAVEAVGRLRDDQSLAGAAADALEDVEIFTREP
;
A
#
# COMPACT_ATOMS: atom_id res chain seq x y z
N MET A 1 -2.38 17.26 -12.17
CA MET A 1 -2.15 15.82 -11.99
C MET A 1 -2.63 15.13 -13.25
N GLU A 2 -1.78 14.33 -13.88
CA GLU A 2 -2.19 13.48 -15.00
C GLU A 2 -2.65 12.12 -14.43
N TYR A 3 -3.82 11.65 -14.85
CA TYR A 3 -4.29 10.32 -14.47
C TYR A 3 -3.44 9.26 -15.18
N GLN A 4 -2.84 8.36 -14.41
CA GLN A 4 -2.12 7.20 -14.93
C GLN A 4 -2.85 5.92 -14.53
N LYS A 5 -3.21 5.10 -15.52
CA LYS A 5 -3.82 3.79 -15.25
C LYS A 5 -2.71 2.84 -14.78
N PRO A 6 -2.88 2.16 -13.62
CA PRO A 6 -1.93 1.16 -13.18
C PRO A 6 -1.81 0.03 -14.21
N GLU A 7 -0.60 -0.29 -14.65
CA GLU A 7 -0.34 -1.44 -15.53
C GLU A 7 -0.55 -2.75 -14.77
N GLN A 8 -0.93 -3.82 -15.49
CA GLN A 8 -1.00 -5.14 -14.88
C GLN A 8 0.42 -5.63 -14.57
N VAL A 9 0.74 -5.75 -13.28
CA VAL A 9 2.03 -6.25 -12.81
C VAL A 9 1.91 -7.71 -12.37
N THR A 10 2.93 -8.51 -12.65
CA THR A 10 3.05 -9.87 -12.09
C THR A 10 3.83 -9.84 -10.78
N ALA A 11 3.60 -10.80 -9.88
CA ALA A 11 4.31 -10.87 -8.61
C ALA A 11 5.85 -10.91 -8.79
N GLY A 12 6.33 -11.66 -9.80
CA GLY A 12 7.75 -11.72 -10.12
C GLY A 12 8.32 -10.36 -10.55
N LYS A 13 7.62 -9.63 -11.43
CA LYS A 13 8.08 -8.31 -11.86
C LYS A 13 8.03 -7.28 -10.73
N ALA A 14 6.97 -7.33 -9.92
CA ALA A 14 6.85 -6.48 -8.75
C ALA A 14 8.00 -6.72 -7.77
N ALA A 15 8.36 -7.98 -7.48
CA ALA A 15 9.49 -8.32 -6.63
C ALA A 15 10.83 -7.75 -7.12
N GLU A 16 11.09 -7.79 -8.44
CA GLU A 16 12.30 -7.19 -9.03
C GLU A 16 12.37 -5.68 -8.77
N ILE A 17 11.26 -4.97 -9.00
CA ILE A 17 11.17 -3.52 -8.82
C ILE A 17 11.26 -3.16 -7.33
N PHE A 18 10.60 -3.92 -6.45
CA PHE A 18 10.68 -3.71 -5.02
C PHE A 18 12.09 -3.88 -4.45
N GLY A 19 12.91 -4.76 -5.06
CA GLY A 19 14.29 -4.98 -4.63
C GLY A 19 15.31 -3.96 -5.16
N SER A 20 15.02 -3.26 -6.26
CA SER A 20 16.06 -2.48 -6.98
C SER A 20 15.58 -1.22 -7.71
N GLY A 21 14.28 -0.95 -7.71
CA GLY A 21 13.67 0.17 -8.41
C GLY A 21 13.88 1.51 -7.72
N GLN A 22 13.70 2.59 -8.46
CA GLN A 22 13.67 3.93 -7.90
C GLN A 22 12.37 4.16 -7.11
N PRO A 23 12.33 5.13 -6.17
CA PRO A 23 11.15 5.39 -5.34
C PRO A 23 9.84 5.54 -6.13
N ARG A 24 9.90 6.19 -7.29
CA ARG A 24 8.75 6.32 -8.19
C ARG A 24 8.26 4.97 -8.72
N GLU A 25 9.18 4.13 -9.21
CA GLU A 25 8.86 2.80 -9.76
C GLU A 25 8.29 1.88 -8.68
N ILE A 26 8.87 1.93 -7.47
CA ILE A 26 8.37 1.20 -6.30
C ILE A 26 6.94 1.65 -5.97
N SER A 27 6.70 2.96 -5.90
CA SER A 27 5.40 3.53 -5.57
C SER A 27 4.32 3.11 -6.57
N GLU A 28 4.58 3.31 -7.87
CA GLU A 28 3.66 2.92 -8.96
C GLU A 28 3.38 1.41 -8.95
N THR A 29 4.43 0.60 -8.72
CA THR A 29 4.32 -0.86 -8.66
C THR A 29 3.53 -1.33 -7.44
N LEU A 30 3.70 -0.70 -6.28
CA LEU A 30 2.98 -1.07 -5.05
C LEU A 30 1.48 -0.82 -5.20
N ILE A 31 1.10 0.31 -5.80
CA ILE A 31 -0.30 0.60 -6.13
C ILE A 31 -0.81 -0.42 -7.15
N ALA A 32 -0.08 -0.67 -8.24
CA ALA A 32 -0.48 -1.65 -9.24
C ALA A 32 -0.65 -3.06 -8.66
N ALA A 33 0.24 -3.48 -7.76
CA ALA A 33 0.18 -4.76 -7.08
C ALA A 33 -1.09 -4.85 -6.20
N SER A 34 -1.37 -3.82 -5.40
CA SER A 34 -2.56 -3.78 -4.53
C SER A 34 -3.90 -3.82 -5.27
N LEU A 35 -3.92 -3.41 -6.54
CA LEU A 35 -5.13 -3.38 -7.36
C LEU A 35 -5.33 -4.62 -8.23
N ASN A 36 -4.26 -5.37 -8.53
CA ASN A 36 -4.30 -6.43 -9.55
C ASN A 36 -3.87 -7.81 -9.05
N LEU A 37 -3.02 -7.90 -8.03
CA LEU A 37 -2.56 -9.19 -7.51
C LEU A 37 -3.58 -9.79 -6.55
N GLN A 38 -3.89 -11.07 -6.75
CA GLN A 38 -4.83 -11.80 -5.91
C GLN A 38 -4.23 -12.19 -4.54
N ASP A 39 -2.90 -12.32 -4.48
CA ASP A 39 -2.19 -12.68 -3.26
C ASP A 39 -2.03 -11.45 -2.35
N ARG A 40 -3.10 -11.15 -1.60
CA ARG A 40 -3.16 -10.06 -0.62
C ARG A 40 -2.01 -10.14 0.38
N GLU A 41 -1.74 -11.31 0.93
CA GLU A 41 -0.74 -11.50 1.99
C GLU A 41 0.65 -11.13 1.51
N TRP A 42 0.99 -11.56 0.28
CA TRP A 42 2.24 -11.18 -0.35
C TRP A 42 2.36 -9.66 -0.55
N VAL A 43 1.29 -8.97 -0.96
CA VAL A 43 1.31 -7.50 -1.10
C VAL A 43 1.42 -6.82 0.26
N GLU A 44 0.79 -7.35 1.30
CA GLU A 44 0.90 -6.82 2.67
C GLU A 44 2.32 -6.86 3.21
N GLN A 45 3.05 -7.95 2.98
CA GLN A 45 4.45 -8.04 3.41
C GLN A 45 5.30 -6.90 2.82
N TRP A 46 5.08 -6.56 1.54
CA TRP A 46 5.77 -5.45 0.89
C TRP A 46 5.31 -4.08 1.38
N LEU A 47 4.01 -3.85 1.53
CA LEU A 47 3.54 -2.54 2.02
C LEU A 47 4.01 -2.29 3.46
N ILE A 48 3.99 -3.31 4.32
CA ILE A 48 4.52 -3.23 5.70
C ILE A 48 5.99 -2.84 5.66
N HIS A 49 6.80 -3.53 4.87
CA HIS A 49 8.22 -3.21 4.68
C HIS A 49 8.40 -1.73 4.26
N PHE A 50 7.63 -1.29 3.26
CA PHE A 50 7.74 0.05 2.70
C PHE A 50 7.23 1.19 3.59
N THR A 51 6.51 0.92 4.67
CA THR A 51 6.19 1.95 5.69
C THR A 51 7.43 2.55 6.34
N SER A 52 8.57 1.84 6.30
CA SER A 52 9.86 2.30 6.85
C SER A 52 10.81 2.88 5.80
N HIS A 53 10.38 2.99 4.54
CA HIS A 53 11.25 3.41 3.44
C HIS A 53 11.72 4.88 3.64
N PRO A 54 12.97 5.23 3.29
CA PRO A 54 13.49 6.60 3.46
C PRO A 54 12.73 7.64 2.64
N ASP A 55 12.25 7.25 1.46
CA ASP A 55 11.45 8.10 0.57
C ASP A 55 9.98 8.17 1.01
N SER A 56 9.46 9.40 1.18
CA SER A 56 8.09 9.64 1.64
C SER A 56 7.02 9.22 0.65
N ASP A 57 7.29 9.23 -0.65
CA ASP A 57 6.31 8.84 -1.66
C ASP A 57 6.09 7.33 -1.63
N VAL A 58 7.15 6.56 -1.38
CA VAL A 58 7.05 5.10 -1.14
C VAL A 58 6.24 4.81 0.12
N ARG A 59 6.48 5.54 1.22
CA ARG A 59 5.66 5.39 2.45
C ARG A 59 4.19 5.76 2.20
N ARG A 60 3.94 6.81 1.41
CA ARG A 60 2.57 7.20 1.02
C ARG A 60 1.90 6.11 0.18
N ALA A 61 2.63 5.51 -0.77
CA ALA A 61 2.12 4.41 -1.57
C ALA A 61 1.76 3.19 -0.71
N ALA A 62 2.53 2.90 0.35
CA ALA A 62 2.21 1.84 1.30
C ALA A 62 0.89 2.09 2.04
N ALA A 63 0.64 3.33 2.49
CA ALA A 63 -0.65 3.70 3.09
C ALA A 63 -1.81 3.49 2.11
N LEU A 64 -1.70 4.02 0.89
CA LEU A 64 -2.75 3.88 -0.13
C LEU A 64 -3.00 2.42 -0.51
N ALA A 65 -1.94 1.61 -0.62
CA ALA A 65 -2.05 0.18 -0.90
C ALA A 65 -2.87 -0.56 0.16
N LEU A 66 -2.72 -0.22 1.45
CA LEU A 66 -3.54 -0.80 2.51
C LEU A 66 -5.04 -0.53 2.29
N GLY A 67 -5.39 0.72 1.96
CA GLY A 67 -6.78 1.10 1.68
C GLY A 67 -7.35 0.36 0.47
N HIS A 68 -6.55 0.16 -0.58
CA HIS A 68 -6.93 -0.66 -1.74
C HIS A 68 -7.17 -2.12 -1.37
N LEU A 69 -6.27 -2.72 -0.58
CA LEU A 69 -6.43 -4.10 -0.13
C LEU A 69 -7.69 -4.26 0.73
N ALA A 70 -7.94 -3.34 1.66
CA ALA A 70 -9.17 -3.34 2.46
C ALA A 70 -10.43 -3.30 1.58
N ARG A 71 -10.47 -2.40 0.59
CA ARG A 71 -11.61 -2.25 -0.33
C ARG A 71 -11.86 -3.49 -1.20
N LEU A 72 -10.80 -4.07 -1.75
CA LEU A 72 -10.88 -5.16 -2.72
C LEU A 72 -11.02 -6.53 -2.05
N HIS A 73 -10.24 -6.79 -1.01
CA HIS A 73 -10.19 -8.09 -0.35
C HIS A 73 -11.06 -8.17 0.90
N ARG A 74 -11.58 -7.04 1.41
CA ARG A 74 -12.42 -6.97 2.63
C ARG A 74 -11.72 -7.50 3.88
N GLN A 75 -10.40 -7.60 3.82
CA GLN A 75 -9.56 -8.16 4.86
C GLN A 75 -8.17 -7.53 4.76
N VAL A 76 -7.59 -7.18 5.91
CA VAL A 76 -6.17 -6.85 6.04
C VAL A 76 -5.63 -7.40 7.36
N SER A 77 -4.31 -7.60 7.49
CA SER A 77 -3.72 -8.03 8.75
C SER A 77 -3.62 -6.89 9.78
N PRO A 78 -3.71 -7.20 11.09
CA PRO A 78 -3.46 -6.21 12.14
C PRO A 78 -2.07 -5.57 12.06
N GLU A 79 -1.06 -6.34 11.62
CA GLU A 79 0.30 -5.85 11.43
C GLU A 79 0.36 -4.74 10.37
N ALA A 80 -0.35 -4.92 9.25
CA ALA A 80 -0.45 -3.89 8.21
C ALA A 80 -1.14 -2.62 8.70
N VAL A 81 -2.20 -2.77 9.51
CA VAL A 81 -2.91 -1.66 10.15
C VAL A 81 -1.99 -0.89 11.10
N GLU A 82 -1.24 -1.60 11.95
CA GLU A 82 -0.28 -0.98 12.87
C GLU A 82 0.86 -0.27 12.13
N ALA A 83 1.40 -0.88 11.08
CA ALA A 83 2.49 -0.32 10.30
C ALA A 83 2.08 1.01 9.64
N VAL A 84 0.91 1.05 9.00
CA VAL A 84 0.36 2.30 8.42
C VAL A 84 -0.05 3.29 9.51
N GLY A 85 -0.54 2.82 10.65
CA GLY A 85 -0.87 3.67 11.80
C GLY A 85 0.31 4.52 12.29
N ARG A 86 1.53 3.97 12.27
CA ARG A 86 2.75 4.71 12.64
C ARG A 86 3.08 5.85 11.68
N LEU A 87 2.60 5.81 10.43
CA LEU A 87 2.81 6.91 9.47
C LEU A 87 2.08 8.20 9.87
N ARG A 88 1.12 8.13 10.81
CA ARG A 88 0.43 9.31 11.35
C ARG A 88 1.35 10.26 12.13
N ASP A 89 2.49 9.78 12.60
CA ASP A 89 3.49 10.60 13.28
C ASP A 89 4.26 11.52 12.31
N ASP A 90 4.25 11.21 11.01
CA ASP A 90 4.76 12.06 9.94
C ASP A 90 3.64 12.99 9.44
N GLN A 91 3.80 14.29 9.69
CA GLN A 91 2.79 15.31 9.32
C GLN A 91 2.44 15.28 7.82
N SER A 92 3.39 14.89 6.96
CA SER A 92 3.17 14.84 5.50
C SER A 92 2.42 13.58 5.03
N LEU A 93 2.29 12.57 5.91
CA LEU A 93 1.66 11.28 5.64
C LEU A 93 0.40 11.04 6.48
N ALA A 94 0.17 11.84 7.52
CA ALA A 94 -0.95 11.68 8.43
C ALA A 94 -2.31 11.61 7.73
N GLY A 95 -2.52 12.42 6.67
CA GLY A 95 -3.74 12.35 5.86
C GLY A 95 -3.89 11.01 5.13
N ALA A 96 -2.87 10.60 4.38
CA ALA A 96 -2.90 9.34 3.64
C ALA A 96 -3.06 8.11 4.55
N ALA A 97 -2.43 8.13 5.73
CA ALA A 97 -2.58 7.09 6.73
C ALA A 97 -4.00 7.08 7.33
N ALA A 98 -4.59 8.24 7.62
CA ALA A 98 -5.96 8.33 8.11
C ALA A 98 -6.96 7.79 7.08
N ASP A 99 -6.85 8.18 5.81
CA ASP A 99 -7.73 7.72 4.73
C ASP A 99 -7.66 6.19 4.58
N ALA A 100 -6.46 5.62 4.63
CA ALA A 100 -6.27 4.17 4.52
C ALA A 100 -6.86 3.41 5.72
N LEU A 101 -6.75 3.95 6.93
CA LEU A 101 -7.33 3.33 8.13
C LEU A 101 -8.85 3.45 8.15
N GLU A 102 -9.40 4.56 7.63
CA GLU A 102 -10.84 4.72 7.43
C GLU A 102 -11.36 3.68 6.42
N ASP A 103 -10.59 3.38 5.36
CA ASP A 103 -10.94 2.28 4.45
C ASP A 103 -10.95 0.93 5.15
N VAL A 104 -9.95 0.64 5.98
CA VAL A 104 -9.96 -0.60 6.76
C VAL A 104 -11.24 -0.66 7.61
N GLU A 105 -11.55 0.42 8.32
CA GLU A 105 -12.74 0.52 9.16
C GLU A 105 -14.05 0.29 8.38
N ILE A 106 -14.19 0.89 7.20
CA ILE A 106 -15.41 0.80 6.39
C ILE A 106 -15.54 -0.57 5.73
N PHE A 107 -14.43 -1.13 5.22
CA PHE A 107 -14.48 -2.26 4.29
C PHE A 107 -14.22 -3.62 4.94
N THR A 108 -13.64 -3.69 6.15
CA THR A 108 -13.34 -4.98 6.83
C THR A 108 -14.24 -5.29 8.03
N ARG A 109 -15.20 -4.42 8.37
CA ARG A 109 -16.21 -4.73 9.39
C ARG A 109 -17.18 -5.79 8.87
N GLU A 110 -17.44 -6.81 9.68
CA GLU A 110 -18.55 -7.73 9.45
C GLU A 110 -19.89 -6.95 9.58
N PRO A 111 -20.89 -7.23 8.73
CA PRO A 111 -22.20 -6.59 8.79
C PRO A 111 -23.01 -6.95 10.04
#